data_AF-A0A0F5PUD2-F1
#
_entry.id   AF-A0A0F5PUD2-F1
#
_cell.length_a   1.000
_cell.length_b   1.000
_cell.length_c   1.000
_cell.angle_alpha   90.00
_cell.angle_beta   90.00
_cell.angle_gamma   90.00
#
_symmetry.space_group_name_H-M   'P 1'
#
loop_
_entity.id
_entity.type
_entity.pdbx_description
1 polymer ?
#
loop_
_entity_poly.entity_id
_entity_poly.type
_entity_poly.pdbx_seq_one_letter_code
_entity_poly.pdbx_strand_id
1 'polypeptide(L)'
;MSIPNCQTTEDVAAGIRRRVFLHSMRNNGGYLSQACSAAESLALLYNEVLKLGEPTLPKVPLPFAGVPSAHNPDAFTGAGYHGPFAPEYDRFIISPAHYALVIYSALIQMGRMDEHALDHFNRDGGSVEMIGAEHSPGMEVTTGSLAQGLSMGSGIAWARKRKGEPGKVWVYMSDGEFQEGQTWETLAAMSYHNIDNIRVIVDVNRQQCDGAMSSVLDLGDLPARVAAFGATTCSINGHDLEAMRDAANSAEPGKPLVILANTSPFQGMPYLQKRFPRLHYVRFKSKAEREEMQTAIAADLGVDLAEI
;
A
#
# COMPACT_ATOMS: atom_id res chain seq x y z
N MET A 1 -15.68 -20.52 9.15
CA MET A 1 -14.79 -21.24 8.21
C MET A 1 -14.42 -20.24 7.14
N SER A 2 -13.18 -19.75 7.13
CA SER A 2 -12.72 -18.92 6.00
C SER A 2 -12.72 -19.79 4.76
N ILE A 3 -13.31 -19.30 3.68
CA ILE A 3 -13.17 -19.95 2.38
C ILE A 3 -11.69 -19.81 2.02
N PRO A 4 -10.93 -20.90 1.80
CA PRO A 4 -9.54 -20.77 1.43
C PRO A 4 -9.44 -19.94 0.14
N ASN A 5 -8.64 -18.88 0.14
CA ASN A 5 -8.34 -18.14 -1.07
C ASN A 5 -7.65 -19.11 -2.04
N CYS A 6 -8.28 -19.39 -3.17
CA CYS A 6 -7.74 -20.31 -4.17
C CYS A 6 -6.81 -19.62 -5.17
N GLN A 7 -6.68 -18.29 -5.09
CA GLN A 7 -5.82 -17.51 -5.98
C GLN A 7 -4.35 -17.61 -5.54
N THR A 8 -3.45 -17.74 -6.50
CA THR A 8 -2.02 -17.56 -6.25
C THR A 8 -1.71 -16.08 -5.98
N THR A 9 -0.57 -15.78 -5.37
CA THR A 9 -0.16 -14.40 -5.12
C THR A 9 0.08 -13.63 -6.42
N GLU A 10 0.54 -14.33 -7.45
CA GLU A 10 0.67 -13.84 -8.83
C GLU A 10 -0.70 -13.44 -9.41
N ASP A 11 -1.72 -14.29 -9.23
CA ASP A 11 -3.09 -13.99 -9.69
C ASP A 11 -3.67 -12.78 -8.96
N VAL A 12 -3.43 -12.66 -7.65
CA VAL A 12 -3.84 -11.49 -6.85
C VAL A 12 -3.15 -10.23 -7.37
N ALA A 13 -1.83 -10.26 -7.62
CA ALA A 13 -1.08 -9.13 -8.16
C ALA A 13 -1.57 -8.71 -9.55
N ALA A 14 -1.82 -9.67 -10.45
CA ALA A 14 -2.40 -9.41 -11.76
C ALA A 14 -3.82 -8.81 -11.65
N GLY A 15 -4.63 -9.34 -10.73
CA GLY A 15 -5.97 -8.86 -10.43
C GLY A 15 -6.00 -7.43 -9.88
N ILE A 16 -5.03 -7.04 -9.05
CA ILE A 16 -4.85 -5.65 -8.59
C ILE A 16 -4.60 -4.74 -9.79
N ARG A 17 -3.63 -5.06 -10.65
CA ARG A 17 -3.30 -4.26 -11.84
C ARG A 17 -4.50 -4.10 -12.77
N ARG A 18 -5.19 -5.19 -13.10
CA ARG A 18 -6.38 -5.18 -13.97
C ARG A 18 -7.47 -4.26 -13.41
N ARG A 19 -7.75 -4.35 -12.11
CA ARG A 19 -8.81 -3.55 -11.49
C ARG A 19 -8.48 -2.06 -11.47
N VAL A 20 -7.24 -1.69 -11.15
CA VAL A 20 -6.78 -0.30 -11.18
C VAL A 20 -6.80 0.25 -12.61
N PHE A 21 -6.39 -0.54 -13.60
CA PHE A 21 -6.47 -0.19 -15.02
C PHE A 21 -7.91 0.08 -15.46
N LEU A 22 -8.83 -0.87 -15.25
CA LEU A 22 -10.25 -0.73 -15.59
C LEU A 22 -10.87 0.49 -14.93
N HIS A 23 -10.63 0.68 -13.63
CA HIS A 23 -11.12 1.83 -12.89
C HIS A 23 -10.60 3.15 -13.50
N SER A 24 -9.31 3.22 -13.82
CA SER A 24 -8.68 4.43 -14.39
C SER A 24 -9.22 4.75 -15.77
N MET A 25 -9.47 3.73 -16.61
CA MET A 25 -10.07 3.93 -17.93
C MET A 25 -11.50 4.46 -17.82
N ARG A 26 -12.33 3.91 -16.92
CA ARG A 26 -13.72 4.35 -16.72
C ARG A 26 -13.83 5.76 -16.13
N ASN A 27 -12.89 6.14 -15.27
CA ASN A 27 -12.92 7.41 -14.53
C ASN A 27 -11.99 8.51 -15.08
N ASN A 28 -11.49 8.34 -16.32
CA ASN A 28 -10.68 9.34 -17.02
C ASN A 28 -9.35 9.70 -16.31
N GLY A 29 -8.76 8.74 -15.59
CA GLY A 29 -7.45 8.88 -14.95
C GLY A 29 -7.31 8.08 -13.66
N GLY A 30 -6.09 7.97 -13.15
CA GLY A 30 -5.82 7.26 -11.90
C GLY A 30 -4.33 7.03 -11.61
N TYR A 31 -4.07 6.42 -10.45
CA TYR A 31 -2.73 6.07 -9.94
C TYR A 31 -2.23 4.74 -10.53
N LEU A 32 -2.04 4.68 -11.85
CA LEU A 32 -1.61 3.46 -12.55
C LEU A 32 -0.20 3.02 -12.13
N SER A 33 0.74 3.96 -11.95
CA SER A 33 2.11 3.65 -11.57
C SER A 33 2.23 2.92 -10.24
N GLN A 34 1.37 3.25 -9.29
CA GLN A 34 1.34 2.65 -7.96
C GLN A 34 0.84 1.21 -8.02
N ALA A 35 -0.10 0.90 -8.92
CA ALA A 35 -0.50 -0.49 -9.16
C ALA A 35 0.62 -1.29 -9.81
N CYS A 36 1.38 -0.68 -10.72
CA CYS A 36 2.55 -1.32 -11.32
C CYS A 36 3.61 -1.67 -10.28
N SER A 37 3.98 -0.72 -9.43
CA SER A 37 5.07 -0.89 -8.47
C SER A 37 4.69 -1.77 -7.27
N ALA A 38 3.47 -1.64 -6.74
CA ALA A 38 3.12 -2.24 -5.45
C ALA A 38 2.41 -3.59 -5.52
N ALA A 39 1.91 -4.01 -6.69
CA ALA A 39 0.99 -5.16 -6.78
C ALA A 39 1.56 -6.46 -6.19
N GLU A 40 2.81 -6.84 -6.49
CA GLU A 40 3.41 -8.05 -5.89
C GLU A 40 3.48 -7.97 -4.38
N SER A 41 3.97 -6.84 -3.86
CA SER A 41 4.14 -6.67 -2.42
C SER A 41 2.82 -6.66 -1.64
N LEU A 42 1.80 -5.99 -2.16
CA LEU A 42 0.50 -5.96 -1.52
C LEU A 42 -0.20 -7.31 -1.65
N ALA A 43 -0.09 -7.98 -2.81
CA ALA A 43 -0.61 -9.32 -2.99
C ALA A 43 0.02 -10.30 -1.98
N LEU A 44 1.34 -10.30 -1.85
CA LEU A 44 2.05 -11.18 -0.92
C LEU A 44 1.66 -10.88 0.53
N LEU A 45 1.62 -9.61 0.91
CA LEU A 45 1.23 -9.19 2.24
C LEU A 45 -0.15 -9.72 2.61
N TYR A 46 -1.14 -9.46 1.76
CA TYR A 46 -2.51 -9.84 2.06
C TYR A 46 -2.79 -11.34 1.91
N ASN A 47 -2.10 -12.03 0.99
CA ASN A 47 -2.39 -13.42 0.67
C ASN A 47 -1.62 -14.42 1.56
N GLU A 48 -0.37 -14.09 1.94
CA GLU A 48 0.54 -15.05 2.58
C GLU A 48 1.12 -14.57 3.91
N VAL A 49 1.46 -13.28 4.04
CA VAL A 49 2.32 -12.81 5.14
C VAL A 49 1.54 -12.27 6.33
N LEU A 50 0.52 -11.44 6.10
CA LEU A 50 -0.23 -10.79 7.17
C LEU A 50 -1.14 -11.80 7.88
N LYS A 51 -0.98 -11.91 9.20
CA LYS A 51 -1.94 -12.64 10.03
C LYS A 51 -3.10 -11.73 10.42
N LEU A 52 -4.08 -11.59 9.53
CA LEU A 52 -5.28 -10.79 9.74
C LEU A 52 -6.42 -11.61 10.34
N GLY A 53 -7.34 -10.94 11.04
CA GLY A 53 -8.60 -11.56 11.49
C GLY A 53 -9.68 -11.48 10.41
N GLU A 54 -10.85 -12.05 10.72
CA GLU A 54 -12.04 -11.85 9.89
C GLU A 54 -12.46 -10.38 9.92
N PRO A 55 -12.85 -9.78 8.77
CA PRO A 55 -13.32 -8.41 8.73
C PRO A 55 -14.48 -8.17 9.71
N THR A 56 -14.43 -7.05 10.44
CA THR A 56 -15.48 -6.61 11.36
C THR A 56 -16.42 -5.59 10.72
N LEU A 57 -16.08 -5.10 9.52
CA LEU A 57 -16.91 -4.21 8.71
C LEU A 57 -17.54 -4.96 7.52
N PRO A 58 -18.69 -4.48 7.00
CA PRO A 58 -19.31 -5.07 5.82
C PRO A 58 -18.41 -4.93 4.58
N LYS A 59 -18.52 -5.90 3.67
CA LYS A 59 -17.79 -5.89 2.39
C LYS A 59 -18.12 -4.67 1.54
N VAL A 60 -19.38 -4.23 1.56
CA VAL A 60 -19.80 -2.93 1.00
C VAL A 60 -19.53 -1.85 2.05
N PRO A 61 -18.63 -0.88 1.79
CA PRO A 61 -18.26 0.12 2.77
C PRO A 61 -19.42 0.99 3.22
N LEU A 62 -19.44 1.26 4.54
CA LEU A 62 -20.39 2.19 5.14
C LEU A 62 -20.13 3.60 4.63
N PRO A 63 -21.17 4.44 4.46
CA PRO A 63 -21.00 5.88 4.24
C PRO A 63 -20.18 6.53 5.36
N PHE A 64 -19.53 7.66 5.08
CA PHE A 64 -18.80 8.41 6.09
C PHE A 64 -19.76 8.95 7.16
N ALA A 65 -19.61 8.47 8.39
CA ALA A 65 -20.46 8.83 9.52
C ALA A 65 -19.99 10.10 10.26
N GLY A 66 -18.98 10.81 9.74
CA GLY A 66 -18.35 11.95 10.40
C GLY A 66 -17.09 11.55 11.19
N VAL A 67 -16.39 12.57 11.69
CA VAL A 67 -15.11 12.37 12.40
C VAL A 67 -15.29 11.69 13.76
N PRO A 68 -14.27 10.99 14.28
CA PRO A 68 -14.29 10.42 15.63
C PRO A 68 -14.52 11.50 16.69
N SER A 69 -15.52 11.32 17.55
CA SER A 69 -15.75 12.18 18.71
C SER A 69 -16.55 11.47 19.80
N ALA A 70 -16.54 11.99 21.03
CA ALA A 70 -17.36 11.47 22.12
C ALA A 70 -18.88 11.52 21.84
N HIS A 71 -19.30 12.26 20.80
CA HIS A 71 -20.70 12.44 20.41
C HIS A 71 -21.05 11.74 19.09
N ASN A 72 -20.10 11.03 18.47
CA ASN A 72 -20.33 10.28 17.23
C ASN A 72 -20.17 8.77 17.51
N PRO A 73 -21.24 8.07 17.91
CA PRO A 73 -21.18 6.63 18.17
C PRO A 73 -21.02 5.80 16.89
N ASP A 74 -21.29 6.40 15.74
CA ASP A 74 -21.26 5.73 14.43
C ASP A 74 -19.90 5.84 13.74
N ALA A 75 -18.92 6.52 14.36
CA ALA A 75 -17.55 6.59 13.86
C ALA A 75 -16.92 5.19 13.81
N PHE A 76 -16.30 4.87 12.69
CA PHE A 76 -15.60 3.61 12.47
C PHE A 76 -14.24 3.87 11.83
N THR A 77 -13.39 2.83 11.83
CA THR A 77 -12.09 2.88 11.18
C THR A 77 -11.98 1.80 10.11
N GLY A 78 -11.27 2.11 9.03
CA GLY A 78 -10.92 1.20 7.95
C GLY A 78 -10.16 -0.05 8.39
N ALA A 79 -9.58 -0.02 9.60
CA ALA A 79 -8.98 -1.19 10.22
C ALA A 79 -9.93 -2.38 10.34
N GLY A 80 -11.25 -2.15 10.35
CA GLY A 80 -12.22 -3.25 10.37
C GLY A 80 -12.13 -4.18 9.15
N TYR A 81 -11.54 -3.75 8.03
CA TYR A 81 -11.25 -4.63 6.89
C TYR A 81 -10.08 -5.59 7.13
N HIS A 82 -9.18 -5.26 8.08
CA HIS A 82 -8.10 -6.13 8.57
C HIS A 82 -8.53 -7.00 9.76
N GLY A 83 -9.68 -6.69 10.37
CA GLY A 83 -10.31 -7.47 11.42
C GLY A 83 -10.21 -6.83 12.81
N PRO A 84 -10.41 -7.60 13.89
CA PRO A 84 -10.44 -7.07 15.25
C PRO A 84 -9.04 -6.67 15.74
N PHE A 85 -9.00 -5.72 16.69
CA PHE A 85 -7.78 -5.24 17.36
C PHE A 85 -7.28 -6.24 18.43
N ALA A 86 -7.18 -7.53 18.10
CA ALA A 86 -6.74 -8.56 19.03
C ALA A 86 -5.20 -8.67 19.10
N PRO A 87 -4.61 -9.11 20.23
CA PRO A 87 -3.16 -9.24 20.41
C PRO A 87 -2.45 -10.13 19.38
N GLU A 88 -3.13 -11.13 18.86
CA GLU A 88 -2.58 -12.16 17.98
C GLU A 88 -2.59 -11.82 16.49
N TYR A 89 -3.32 -10.78 16.09
CA TYR A 89 -3.41 -10.33 14.70
C TYR A 89 -2.42 -9.22 14.42
N ASP A 90 -1.91 -9.22 13.19
CA ASP A 90 -1.06 -8.17 12.68
C ASP A 90 -1.86 -6.90 12.39
N ARG A 91 -1.17 -5.76 12.42
CA ARG A 91 -1.69 -4.46 12.01
C ARG A 91 -0.97 -3.98 10.77
N PHE A 92 -1.69 -3.35 9.86
CA PHE A 92 -1.13 -2.93 8.58
C PHE A 92 -1.41 -1.45 8.31
N ILE A 93 -0.35 -0.67 8.28
CA ILE A 93 -0.37 0.79 8.12
C ILE A 93 0.08 1.15 6.71
N ILE A 94 -0.76 1.88 5.98
CA ILE A 94 -0.42 2.41 4.66
C ILE A 94 0.00 3.87 4.80
N SER A 95 1.28 4.15 4.67
CA SER A 95 1.82 5.52 4.76
C SER A 95 1.48 6.38 3.53
N PRO A 96 1.66 5.89 2.28
CA PRO A 96 1.29 6.66 1.11
C PRO A 96 -0.21 6.50 0.82
N ALA A 97 -1.04 7.31 1.50
CA ALA A 97 -2.51 7.27 1.41
C ALA A 97 -3.08 7.28 -0.02
N HIS A 98 -2.35 7.87 -0.97
CA HIS A 98 -2.74 7.92 -2.39
C HIS A 98 -2.66 6.56 -3.10
N TYR A 99 -2.13 5.52 -2.46
CA TYR A 99 -2.19 4.13 -2.93
C TYR A 99 -3.57 3.49 -2.68
N ALA A 100 -4.55 4.25 -2.15
CA ALA A 100 -5.88 3.79 -1.77
C ALA A 100 -6.55 2.87 -2.81
N LEU A 101 -6.57 3.24 -4.10
CA LEU A 101 -7.18 2.40 -5.13
C LEU A 101 -6.50 1.03 -5.28
N VAL A 102 -5.18 0.95 -5.08
CA VAL A 102 -4.42 -0.30 -5.10
C VAL A 102 -4.76 -1.15 -3.87
N ILE A 103 -4.87 -0.52 -2.70
CA ILE A 103 -5.28 -1.16 -1.45
C ILE A 103 -6.71 -1.71 -1.54
N TYR A 104 -7.67 -0.91 -2.01
CA TYR A 104 -9.05 -1.37 -2.23
C TYR A 104 -9.08 -2.53 -3.22
N SER A 105 -8.28 -2.46 -4.29
CA SER A 105 -8.18 -3.55 -5.25
C SER A 105 -7.64 -4.83 -4.61
N ALA A 106 -6.64 -4.73 -3.73
CA ALA A 106 -6.12 -5.88 -2.97
C ALA A 106 -7.17 -6.45 -2.01
N LEU A 107 -7.89 -5.60 -1.27
CA LEU A 107 -8.99 -6.04 -0.40
C LEU A 107 -10.10 -6.76 -1.17
N ILE A 108 -10.42 -6.31 -2.39
CA ILE A 108 -11.38 -6.97 -3.28
C ILE A 108 -10.86 -8.33 -3.75
N GLN A 109 -9.60 -8.43 -4.19
CA GLN A 109 -9.01 -9.72 -4.58
C GLN A 109 -9.01 -10.71 -3.42
N MET A 110 -8.81 -10.24 -2.19
CA MET A 110 -8.90 -11.08 -0.99
C MET A 110 -10.32 -11.33 -0.49
N GLY A 111 -11.35 -10.85 -1.20
CA GLY A 111 -12.75 -11.00 -0.81
C GLY A 111 -13.14 -10.28 0.49
N ARG A 112 -12.32 -9.35 0.98
CA ARG A 112 -12.56 -8.51 2.17
C ARG A 112 -13.43 -7.30 1.87
N MET A 113 -13.48 -6.88 0.61
CA MET A 113 -14.29 -5.76 0.11
C MET A 113 -15.06 -6.22 -1.13
N ASP A 114 -16.28 -5.72 -1.31
CA ASP A 114 -17.11 -6.03 -2.48
C ASP A 114 -16.59 -5.24 -3.69
N GLU A 115 -16.64 -5.82 -4.89
CA GLU A 115 -16.12 -5.11 -6.07
C GLU A 115 -16.95 -3.90 -6.48
N HIS A 116 -18.26 -3.92 -6.22
CA HIS A 116 -19.16 -2.79 -6.45
C HIS A 116 -18.88 -1.62 -5.50
N ALA A 117 -18.08 -1.82 -4.46
CA ALA A 117 -17.66 -0.73 -3.59
C ALA A 117 -16.88 0.38 -4.33
N LEU A 118 -16.21 0.05 -5.45
CA LEU A 118 -15.53 1.05 -6.28
C LEU A 118 -16.50 1.96 -7.04
N ASP A 119 -17.80 1.65 -7.12
CA ASP A 119 -18.80 2.56 -7.67
C ASP A 119 -18.98 3.81 -6.78
N HIS A 120 -18.63 3.69 -5.49
CA HIS A 120 -18.61 4.77 -4.50
C HIS A 120 -17.25 5.46 -4.37
N PHE A 121 -16.27 5.12 -5.22
CA PHE A 121 -14.93 5.71 -5.16
C PHE A 121 -14.98 7.23 -5.35
N ASN A 122 -14.43 7.95 -4.39
CA ASN A 122 -14.29 9.40 -4.35
C ASN A 122 -15.62 10.14 -4.58
N ARG A 123 -16.73 9.62 -4.03
CA ARG A 123 -18.06 10.24 -4.02
C ARG A 123 -18.33 10.91 -2.68
N ASP A 124 -18.98 12.06 -2.70
CA ASP A 124 -19.37 12.79 -1.50
C ASP A 124 -20.21 11.91 -0.55
N GLY A 125 -19.86 11.93 0.74
CA GLY A 125 -20.50 11.11 1.77
C GLY A 125 -20.08 9.64 1.78
N GLY A 126 -19.22 9.19 0.86
CA GLY A 126 -18.64 7.85 0.86
C GLY A 126 -17.41 7.73 1.76
N SER A 127 -17.01 6.49 2.06
CA SER A 127 -15.76 6.18 2.78
C SER A 127 -14.64 5.66 1.86
N VAL A 128 -14.92 5.44 0.57
CA VAL A 128 -13.95 4.92 -0.41
C VAL A 128 -13.24 6.10 -1.08
N GLU A 129 -12.25 6.68 -0.42
CA GLU A 129 -11.62 7.93 -0.85
C GLU A 129 -10.47 7.72 -1.85
N MET A 130 -10.21 8.71 -2.70
CA MET A 130 -9.05 8.66 -3.61
C MET A 130 -7.71 8.76 -2.87
N ILE A 131 -7.69 9.55 -1.80
CA ILE A 131 -6.59 9.63 -0.84
C ILE A 131 -7.17 9.11 0.47
N GLY A 132 -6.74 7.93 0.91
CA GLY A 132 -7.37 7.28 2.05
C GLY A 132 -7.14 8.03 3.37
N ALA A 133 -8.16 8.01 4.23
CA ALA A 133 -8.07 8.42 5.63
C ALA A 133 -8.45 7.25 6.56
N GLU A 134 -8.42 7.44 7.88
CA GLU A 134 -8.63 6.35 8.85
C GLU A 134 -9.99 5.65 8.78
N HIS A 135 -11.01 6.23 8.12
CA HIS A 135 -12.30 5.59 7.85
C HIS A 135 -12.33 4.82 6.53
N SER A 136 -11.34 5.03 5.66
CA SER A 136 -11.25 4.38 4.35
C SER A 136 -10.91 2.89 4.46
N PRO A 137 -11.47 2.01 3.63
CA PRO A 137 -11.19 0.57 3.71
C PRO A 137 -9.69 0.21 3.75
N GLY A 138 -9.26 -0.53 4.77
CA GLY A 138 -7.85 -0.93 4.95
C GLY A 138 -6.91 0.15 5.48
N MET A 139 -7.38 1.39 5.65
CA MET A 139 -6.60 2.46 6.27
C MET A 139 -6.87 2.45 7.78
N GLU A 140 -5.83 2.16 8.56
CA GLU A 140 -5.98 2.00 10.01
C GLU A 140 -5.74 3.28 10.82
N VAL A 141 -5.08 4.25 10.20
CA VAL A 141 -4.70 5.55 10.76
C VAL A 141 -4.79 6.61 9.66
N THR A 142 -4.93 7.87 10.04
CA THR A 142 -4.93 8.99 9.09
C THR A 142 -3.52 9.20 8.56
N THR A 143 -3.30 8.98 7.27
CA THR A 143 -2.03 9.29 6.60
C THR A 143 -2.27 10.34 5.50
N GLY A 144 -1.39 10.43 4.51
CA GLY A 144 -1.49 11.42 3.41
C GLY A 144 -0.54 12.60 3.58
N SER A 145 -0.24 13.00 4.82
CA SER A 145 1.04 13.65 5.11
C SER A 145 2.11 12.55 5.16
N LEU A 146 3.06 12.60 4.23
CA LEU A 146 4.13 11.61 4.10
C LEU A 146 4.90 11.45 5.42
N ALA A 147 5.52 10.28 5.62
CA ALA A 147 6.28 9.85 6.80
C ALA A 147 5.50 9.65 8.12
N GLN A 148 4.29 10.21 8.27
CA GLN A 148 3.51 10.06 9.51
C GLN A 148 3.07 8.62 9.79
N GLY A 149 2.82 7.84 8.74
CA GLY A 149 2.46 6.43 8.86
C GLY A 149 3.51 5.61 9.60
N LEU A 150 4.80 5.85 9.32
CA LEU A 150 5.90 5.18 10.01
C LEU A 150 5.91 5.52 11.51
N SER A 151 5.83 6.80 11.88
CA SER A 151 5.85 7.21 13.29
C SER A 151 4.68 6.63 14.08
N MET A 152 3.47 6.66 13.53
CA MET A 152 2.29 6.07 14.18
C MET A 152 2.41 4.55 14.29
N GLY A 153 2.83 3.89 13.20
CA GLY A 153 3.08 2.44 13.18
C GLY A 153 4.13 2.02 14.22
N SER A 154 5.24 2.75 14.34
CA SER A 154 6.27 2.54 15.36
C SER A 154 5.73 2.72 16.78
N GLY A 155 4.90 3.73 17.02
CA GLY A 155 4.24 3.93 18.31
C GLY A 155 3.33 2.75 18.69
N ILE A 156 2.52 2.26 17.74
CA ILE A 156 1.69 1.08 17.92
C ILE A 156 2.56 -0.15 18.21
N ALA A 157 3.60 -0.38 17.42
CA ALA A 157 4.52 -1.50 17.59
C ALA A 157 5.18 -1.48 18.97
N TRP A 158 5.63 -0.31 19.42
CA TRP A 158 6.22 -0.12 20.74
C TRP A 158 5.25 -0.46 21.87
N ALA A 159 4.02 0.04 21.78
CA ALA A 159 2.96 -0.25 22.76
C ALA A 159 2.68 -1.76 22.83
N ARG A 160 2.55 -2.43 21.68
CA ARG A 160 2.33 -3.88 21.59
C ARG A 160 3.47 -4.68 22.20
N LYS A 161 4.72 -4.30 21.92
CA LYS A 161 5.92 -4.92 22.51
C LYS A 161 5.90 -4.83 24.03
N ARG A 162 5.57 -3.66 24.59
CA ARG A 162 5.49 -3.44 26.05
C ARG A 162 4.36 -4.23 26.71
N LYS A 163 3.29 -4.53 25.98
CA LYS A 163 2.18 -5.37 26.43
C LYS A 163 2.43 -6.87 26.23
N GLY A 164 3.51 -7.27 25.56
CA GLY A 164 3.76 -8.67 25.21
C GLY A 164 2.80 -9.23 24.15
N GLU A 165 2.20 -8.37 23.32
CA GLU A 165 1.30 -8.80 22.26
C GLU A 165 2.10 -9.40 21.08
N PRO A 166 1.74 -10.61 20.58
CA PRO A 166 2.58 -11.32 19.62
C PRO A 166 2.47 -10.81 18.17
N GLY A 167 1.32 -10.25 17.76
CA GLY A 167 1.13 -9.79 16.38
C GLY A 167 1.99 -8.58 16.02
N LYS A 168 2.45 -8.53 14.77
CA LYS A 168 3.38 -7.54 14.24
C LYS A 168 2.67 -6.28 13.76
N VAL A 169 3.44 -5.22 13.57
CA VAL A 169 2.99 -4.04 12.83
C VAL A 169 3.74 -3.97 11.52
N TRP A 170 3.01 -4.00 10.42
CA TRP A 170 3.52 -3.81 9.08
C TRP A 170 3.24 -2.38 8.64
N VAL A 171 4.23 -1.73 8.05
CA VAL A 171 4.10 -0.39 7.46
C VAL A 171 4.51 -0.47 6.00
N TYR A 172 3.63 -0.03 5.11
CA TYR A 172 3.94 0.17 3.70
C TYR A 172 4.28 1.63 3.44
N MET A 173 5.42 1.89 2.79
CA MET A 173 5.95 3.22 2.51
C MET A 173 6.32 3.36 1.04
N SER A 174 6.44 4.60 0.57
CA SER A 174 7.15 4.93 -0.68
C SER A 174 8.54 5.49 -0.41
N ASP A 175 9.46 5.38 -1.37
CA ASP A 175 10.82 5.93 -1.25
C ASP A 175 10.86 7.46 -1.10
N GLY A 176 9.91 8.18 -1.72
CA GLY A 176 9.74 9.62 -1.53
C GLY A 176 9.60 10.05 -0.06
N GLU A 177 9.04 9.20 0.80
CA GLU A 177 8.87 9.51 2.23
C GLU A 177 10.18 9.59 3.02
N PHE A 178 11.27 9.05 2.48
CA PHE A 178 12.61 9.20 3.07
C PHE A 178 13.23 10.59 2.83
N GLN A 179 12.56 11.46 2.07
CA GLN A 179 12.91 12.87 1.99
C GLN A 179 12.39 13.67 3.18
N GLU A 180 11.43 13.14 3.93
CA GLU A 180 10.92 13.76 5.15
C GLU A 180 11.83 13.46 6.35
N GLY A 181 12.19 14.51 7.10
CA GLY A 181 13.04 14.38 8.29
C GLY A 181 12.46 13.43 9.35
N GLN A 182 11.14 13.42 9.49
CA GLN A 182 10.40 12.59 10.43
C GLN A 182 10.65 11.07 10.24
N THR A 183 10.91 10.62 9.00
CA THR A 183 11.27 9.23 8.72
C THR A 183 12.54 8.84 9.45
N TRP A 184 13.57 9.69 9.38
CA TRP A 184 14.87 9.45 10.02
C TRP A 184 14.82 9.52 11.54
N GLU A 185 14.06 10.47 12.09
CA GLU A 185 13.78 10.55 13.53
C GLU A 185 13.12 9.25 14.03
N THR A 186 12.17 8.72 13.27
CA THR A 186 11.47 7.49 13.61
C THR A 186 12.40 6.26 13.54
N LEU A 187 13.24 6.14 12.51
CA LEU A 187 14.24 5.08 12.44
C LEU A 187 15.16 5.08 13.66
N ALA A 188 15.65 6.26 14.08
CA ALA A 188 16.48 6.40 15.27
C ALA A 188 15.74 5.96 16.54
N ALA A 189 14.47 6.37 16.70
CA ALA A 189 13.65 5.98 17.83
C ALA A 189 13.36 4.47 17.87
N MET A 190 13.06 3.86 16.73
CA MET A 190 12.84 2.41 16.62
C MET A 190 14.06 1.61 17.04
N SER A 191 15.24 2.01 16.58
CA SER A 191 16.52 1.40 16.97
C SER A 191 16.78 1.56 18.46
N TYR A 192 16.68 2.78 19.00
CA TYR A 192 16.90 3.05 20.42
C TYR A 192 15.97 2.23 21.34
N HIS A 193 14.70 2.10 20.97
CA HIS A 193 13.71 1.35 21.72
C HIS A 193 13.67 -0.15 21.38
N ASN A 194 14.57 -0.63 20.52
CA ASN A 194 14.63 -2.01 20.04
C ASN A 194 13.26 -2.51 19.52
N ILE A 195 12.55 -1.71 18.71
CA ILE A 195 11.22 -2.05 18.21
C ILE A 195 11.36 -3.10 17.09
N ASP A 196 11.44 -4.37 17.48
CA ASP A 196 11.73 -5.52 16.62
C ASP A 196 10.49 -6.29 16.15
N ASN A 197 9.30 -5.84 16.56
CA ASN A 197 8.01 -6.34 16.11
C ASN A 197 7.39 -5.51 14.97
N ILE A 198 8.11 -4.51 14.45
CA ILE A 198 7.74 -3.74 13.26
C ILE A 198 8.44 -4.26 12.00
N ARG A 199 7.73 -4.22 10.88
CA ARG A 199 8.20 -4.59 9.55
C ARG A 199 7.83 -3.47 8.60
N VAL A 200 8.81 -2.90 7.89
CA VAL A 200 8.58 -1.82 6.93
C VAL A 200 8.89 -2.34 5.54
N ILE A 201 7.97 -2.19 4.59
CA ILE A 201 8.23 -2.40 3.16
C ILE A 201 8.19 -1.03 2.49
N VAL A 202 9.24 -0.73 1.73
CA VAL A 202 9.38 0.52 0.99
C VAL A 202 9.32 0.21 -0.49
N ASP A 203 8.34 0.80 -1.17
CA ASP A 203 8.25 0.83 -2.63
C ASP A 203 9.30 1.80 -3.19
N VAL A 204 10.45 1.26 -3.64
CA VAL A 204 11.56 2.02 -4.22
C VAL A 204 11.41 2.04 -5.74
N ASN A 205 10.42 2.79 -6.22
CA ASN A 205 10.11 2.94 -7.64
C ASN A 205 10.87 4.10 -8.32
N ARG A 206 11.62 4.89 -7.54
CA ARG A 206 12.46 6.02 -7.99
C ARG A 206 11.67 7.13 -8.68
N GLN A 207 10.39 7.29 -8.34
CA GLN A 207 9.49 8.27 -8.91
C GLN A 207 8.71 9.01 -7.82
N GLN A 208 8.49 10.30 -8.02
CA GLN A 208 7.65 11.14 -7.19
C GLN A 208 6.74 12.05 -8.04
N CYS A 209 5.93 12.89 -7.39
CA CYS A 209 4.95 13.75 -8.06
C CYS A 209 5.58 14.64 -9.14
N ASP A 210 6.71 15.28 -8.83
CA ASP A 210 7.37 16.23 -9.72
C ASP A 210 8.35 15.58 -10.73
N GLY A 211 8.55 14.26 -10.66
CA GLY A 211 9.33 13.52 -11.64
C GLY A 211 10.16 12.40 -11.04
N ALA A 212 11.29 12.11 -11.68
CA ALA A 212 12.22 11.08 -11.21
C ALA A 212 12.90 11.56 -9.93
N MET A 213 13.14 10.63 -8.99
CA MET A 213 13.86 10.95 -7.75
C MET A 213 15.19 11.63 -8.02
N SER A 214 15.94 11.16 -9.04
CA SER A 214 17.24 11.70 -9.44
C SER A 214 17.21 13.15 -9.95
N SER A 215 16.04 13.65 -10.39
CA SER A 215 15.89 15.03 -10.87
C SER A 215 15.28 15.98 -9.83
N VAL A 216 14.81 15.46 -8.69
CA VAL A 216 14.13 16.26 -7.66
C VAL A 216 14.95 16.26 -6.36
N LEU A 217 15.11 15.09 -5.73
CA LEU A 217 15.98 14.91 -4.57
C LEU A 217 16.42 13.43 -4.48
N ASP A 218 17.67 13.18 -4.88
CA ASP A 218 18.25 11.84 -4.85
C ASP A 218 18.63 11.43 -3.41
N LEU A 219 18.22 10.23 -3.02
CA LEU A 219 18.54 9.63 -1.72
C LEU A 219 19.86 8.86 -1.72
N GLY A 220 20.50 8.69 -2.89
CA GLY A 220 21.78 8.00 -3.03
C GLY A 220 21.69 6.54 -2.57
N ASP A 221 22.65 6.11 -1.74
CA ASP A 221 22.66 4.77 -1.15
C ASP A 221 21.66 4.68 0.03
N LEU A 222 20.38 4.57 -0.31
CA LEU A 222 19.31 4.41 0.67
C LEU A 222 19.51 3.19 1.60
N PRO A 223 19.90 1.99 1.10
CA PRO A 223 20.20 0.85 1.98
C PRO A 223 21.25 1.17 3.05
N ALA A 224 22.38 1.78 2.68
CA ALA A 224 23.43 2.14 3.64
C ALA A 224 22.95 3.17 4.66
N ARG A 225 22.16 4.16 4.23
CA ARG A 225 21.57 5.17 5.12
C ARG A 225 20.62 4.55 6.13
N VAL A 226 19.70 3.68 5.70
CA VAL A 226 18.75 3.02 6.60
C VAL A 226 19.48 2.11 7.59
N ALA A 227 20.45 1.32 7.12
CA ALA A 227 21.27 0.47 7.99
C ALA A 227 22.05 1.28 9.04
N ALA A 228 22.55 2.46 8.69
CA ALA A 228 23.26 3.36 9.61
C ALA A 228 22.38 3.85 10.78
N PHE A 229 21.05 3.85 10.62
CA PHE A 229 20.10 4.17 11.70
C PHE A 229 19.74 2.95 12.57
N GLY A 230 20.39 1.79 12.36
CA GLY A 230 20.29 0.62 13.22
C GLY A 230 19.17 -0.37 12.88
N ALA A 231 18.55 -0.23 11.70
CA ALA A 231 17.59 -1.20 11.20
C ALA A 231 18.29 -2.39 10.51
N THR A 232 17.74 -3.60 10.67
CA THR A 232 18.01 -4.68 9.72
C THR A 232 17.44 -4.26 8.38
N THR A 233 18.29 -4.21 7.37
CA THR A 233 17.93 -3.67 6.05
C THR A 233 18.26 -4.70 4.98
N CYS A 234 17.30 -4.98 4.10
CA CYS A 234 17.54 -5.74 2.88
C CYS A 234 17.03 -4.96 1.67
N SER A 235 17.75 -5.07 0.56
CA SER A 235 17.38 -4.47 -0.73
C SER A 235 17.15 -5.61 -1.71
N ILE A 236 15.95 -5.70 -2.25
CA ILE A 236 15.51 -6.82 -3.09
C ILE A 236 14.91 -6.33 -4.41
N ASN A 237 14.73 -7.25 -5.36
CA ASN A 237 13.83 -7.01 -6.49
C ASN A 237 12.37 -7.09 -5.99
N GLY A 238 11.64 -5.99 -6.05
CA GLY A 238 10.27 -5.90 -5.56
C GLY A 238 9.23 -6.65 -6.40
N HIS A 239 9.63 -7.14 -7.59
CA HIS A 239 8.80 -7.99 -8.44
C HIS A 239 9.16 -9.48 -8.36
N ASP A 240 10.11 -9.84 -7.49
CA ASP A 240 10.44 -11.22 -7.17
C ASP A 240 9.76 -11.61 -5.86
N LEU A 241 8.68 -12.39 -5.96
CA LEU A 241 7.89 -12.82 -4.81
C LEU A 241 8.70 -13.70 -3.85
N GLU A 242 9.64 -14.49 -4.36
CA GLU A 242 10.45 -15.35 -3.50
C GLU A 242 11.46 -14.52 -2.69
N ALA A 243 12.13 -13.57 -3.35
CA ALA A 243 13.01 -12.62 -2.65
C ALA A 243 12.25 -11.83 -1.57
N MET A 244 10.98 -11.54 -1.80
CA MET A 244 10.14 -10.84 -0.83
C MET A 244 9.67 -11.73 0.33
N ARG A 245 9.36 -13.01 0.08
CA ARG A 245 9.11 -14.01 1.14
C ARG A 245 10.32 -14.17 2.03
N ASP A 246 11.51 -14.31 1.44
CA ASP A 246 12.76 -14.40 2.19
C ASP A 246 13.00 -13.13 3.02
N ALA A 247 12.81 -11.96 2.41
CA ALA A 247 12.97 -10.68 3.09
C ALA A 247 12.00 -10.52 4.28
N ALA A 248 10.72 -10.88 4.12
CA ALA A 248 9.71 -10.83 5.18
C ALA A 248 10.10 -11.63 6.43
N ASN A 249 10.89 -12.69 6.24
CA ASN A 249 11.36 -13.59 7.30
C ASN A 249 12.74 -13.23 7.86
N SER A 250 13.39 -12.17 7.36
CA SER A 250 14.78 -11.82 7.69
C SER A 250 14.98 -10.99 8.97
N ALA A 251 13.93 -10.84 9.79
CA ALA A 251 13.99 -9.98 10.96
C ALA A 251 14.95 -10.48 12.06
N GLU A 252 15.71 -9.55 12.64
CA GLU A 252 16.61 -9.82 13.76
C GLU A 252 15.99 -9.37 15.10
N PRO A 253 16.20 -10.12 16.19
CA PRO A 253 15.85 -9.67 17.54
C PRO A 253 16.50 -8.31 17.86
N GLY A 254 15.73 -7.42 18.48
CA GLY A 254 16.19 -6.09 18.89
C GLY A 254 16.28 -5.03 17.78
N LYS A 255 16.07 -5.37 16.50
CA LYS A 255 16.14 -4.40 15.40
C LYS A 255 14.82 -4.30 14.62
N PRO A 256 14.41 -3.09 14.21
CA PRO A 256 13.34 -2.96 13.21
C PRO A 256 13.82 -3.54 11.87
N LEU A 257 12.92 -4.14 11.11
CA LEU A 257 13.21 -4.59 9.74
C LEU A 257 12.69 -3.59 8.72
N VAL A 258 13.54 -3.18 7.78
CA VAL A 258 13.18 -2.36 6.62
C VAL A 258 13.57 -3.10 5.33
N ILE A 259 12.57 -3.40 4.52
CA ILE A 259 12.69 -4.08 3.23
C ILE A 259 12.57 -3.02 2.14
N LEU A 260 13.66 -2.77 1.42
CA LEU A 260 13.70 -1.87 0.27
C LEU A 260 13.40 -2.68 -1.00
N ALA A 261 12.14 -2.63 -1.45
CA ALA A 261 11.69 -3.32 -2.64
C ALA A 261 11.94 -2.43 -3.86
N ASN A 262 12.96 -2.75 -4.66
CA ASN A 262 13.23 -2.01 -5.90
C ASN A 262 12.23 -2.42 -6.97
N THR A 263 11.39 -1.48 -7.40
CA THR A 263 10.24 -1.73 -8.26
C THR A 263 10.29 -0.84 -9.50
N SER A 264 9.41 -1.13 -10.46
CA SER A 264 9.20 -0.34 -11.66
C SER A 264 7.80 0.26 -11.64
N PRO A 265 7.65 1.58 -11.87
CA PRO A 265 6.35 2.24 -11.94
C PRO A 265 5.59 1.94 -13.25
N PHE A 266 6.10 1.02 -14.08
CA PHE A 266 5.45 0.54 -15.31
C PHE A 266 5.48 -0.99 -15.44
N GLN A 267 5.77 -1.72 -14.35
CA GLN A 267 5.67 -3.18 -14.32
C GLN A 267 4.26 -3.67 -14.73
N GLY A 268 4.21 -4.56 -15.72
CA GLY A 268 2.97 -5.09 -16.28
C GLY A 268 2.17 -4.10 -17.14
N MET A 269 2.61 -2.84 -17.27
CA MET A 269 1.99 -1.82 -18.12
C MET A 269 3.07 -0.98 -18.85
N PRO A 270 3.92 -1.61 -19.69
CA PRO A 270 5.08 -0.96 -20.32
C PRO A 270 4.74 0.32 -21.12
N TYR A 271 3.51 0.46 -21.62
CA TYR A 271 3.06 1.71 -22.26
C TYR A 271 3.30 2.94 -21.39
N LEU A 272 3.16 2.83 -20.06
CA LEU A 272 3.36 3.93 -19.11
C LEU A 272 4.79 4.51 -19.14
N GLN A 273 5.77 3.76 -19.63
CA GLN A 273 7.14 4.25 -19.80
C GLN A 273 7.19 5.48 -20.72
N LYS A 274 6.29 5.61 -21.71
CA LYS A 274 6.19 6.79 -22.58
C LYS A 274 5.88 8.09 -21.81
N ARG A 275 5.33 7.97 -20.61
CA ARG A 275 4.95 9.09 -19.74
C ARG A 275 6.01 9.40 -18.69
N PHE A 276 7.00 8.53 -18.49
CA PHE A 276 8.05 8.74 -17.50
C PHE A 276 8.82 10.04 -17.82
N PRO A 277 9.10 10.90 -16.81
CA PRO A 277 8.88 10.69 -15.37
C PRO A 277 7.52 11.20 -14.82
N ARG A 278 6.60 11.66 -15.68
CA ARG A 278 5.30 12.23 -15.30
C ARG A 278 4.17 11.22 -15.45
N LEU A 279 4.16 10.21 -14.58
CA LEU A 279 3.13 9.18 -14.53
C LEU A 279 2.50 8.97 -13.14
N HIS A 280 2.80 9.82 -12.15
CA HIS A 280 2.37 9.65 -10.76
C HIS A 280 0.83 9.62 -10.62
N TYR A 281 0.15 10.53 -11.31
CA TYR A 281 -1.29 10.44 -11.57
C TYR A 281 -1.52 10.64 -13.06
N VAL A 282 -2.08 9.63 -13.73
CA VAL A 282 -2.25 9.66 -15.18
C VAL A 282 -3.57 10.34 -15.52
N ARG A 283 -3.50 11.50 -16.18
CA ARG A 283 -4.60 12.10 -16.95
C ARG A 283 -4.29 12.03 -18.43
N PHE A 284 -5.31 11.71 -19.22
CA PHE A 284 -5.21 11.65 -20.68
C PHE A 284 -5.19 13.05 -21.26
N LYS A 285 -4.24 13.33 -22.16
CA LYS A 285 -4.11 14.61 -22.87
C LYS A 285 -5.10 14.71 -24.03
N SER A 286 -5.51 13.57 -24.59
CA SER A 286 -6.44 13.50 -25.71
C SER A 286 -7.17 12.16 -25.71
N LYS A 287 -8.28 12.10 -26.46
CA LYS A 287 -9.01 10.85 -26.73
C LYS A 287 -8.10 9.80 -27.41
N ALA A 288 -7.28 10.24 -28.36
CA ALA A 288 -6.35 9.35 -29.07
C ALA A 288 -5.28 8.74 -28.14
N GLU A 289 -4.71 9.52 -27.22
CA GLU A 289 -3.77 8.98 -26.21
C GLU A 289 -4.47 7.97 -25.31
N ARG A 290 -5.70 8.26 -24.89
CA ARG A 290 -6.50 7.33 -24.07
C ARG A 290 -6.75 6.01 -24.80
N GLU A 291 -7.17 6.05 -26.06
CA GLU A 291 -7.46 4.85 -26.86
C GLU A 291 -6.19 4.01 -27.13
N GLU A 292 -5.07 4.66 -27.42
CA GLU A 292 -3.78 3.98 -27.61
C GLU A 292 -3.31 3.31 -26.31
N MET A 293 -3.35 4.04 -25.18
CA MET A 293 -3.01 3.50 -23.86
C MET A 293 -3.92 2.35 -23.46
N GLN A 294 -5.23 2.51 -23.67
CA GLN A 294 -6.24 1.49 -23.38
C GLN A 294 -5.95 0.21 -24.15
N THR A 295 -5.71 0.31 -25.46
CA THR A 295 -5.45 -0.85 -26.32
C THR A 295 -4.16 -1.56 -25.91
N ALA A 296 -3.09 -0.81 -25.68
CA ALA A 296 -1.79 -1.39 -25.32
C ALA A 296 -1.84 -2.11 -23.96
N ILE A 297 -2.33 -1.42 -22.92
CA ILE A 297 -2.36 -1.99 -21.57
C ILE A 297 -3.39 -3.13 -21.46
N ALA A 298 -4.53 -3.05 -22.15
CA ALA A 298 -5.49 -4.15 -22.18
C ALA A 298 -4.87 -5.44 -22.74
N ALA A 299 -4.04 -5.32 -23.79
CA ALA A 299 -3.31 -6.47 -24.33
C ALA A 299 -2.29 -7.03 -23.33
N ASP A 300 -1.53 -6.18 -22.65
CA ASP A 300 -0.54 -6.60 -21.64
C ASP A 300 -1.19 -7.31 -20.44
N LEU A 301 -2.39 -6.89 -20.05
CA LEU A 301 -3.13 -7.42 -18.89
C LEU A 301 -4.15 -8.52 -19.25
N GLY A 302 -4.29 -8.88 -20.52
CA GLY A 302 -5.29 -9.86 -20.97
C GLY A 302 -6.74 -9.43 -20.70
N VAL A 303 -7.03 -8.13 -20.80
CA VAL A 303 -8.35 -7.54 -20.58
C VAL A 303 -9.08 -7.40 -21.91
N ASP A 304 -10.34 -7.84 -21.98
CA ASP A 304 -11.19 -7.57 -23.13
C ASP A 304 -11.58 -6.08 -23.16
N LEU A 305 -11.41 -5.43 -24.31
CA LEU A 305 -11.81 -4.03 -24.50
C LEU A 305 -13.31 -3.79 -24.26
N ALA A 306 -14.15 -4.82 -24.38
CA ALA A 306 -15.58 -4.76 -24.06
C ALA A 306 -15.85 -4.56 -22.56
N GLU A 307 -14.88 -4.82 -21.70
CA GLU A 307 -14.99 -4.59 -20.25
C GLU A 307 -14.69 -3.15 -19.84
N ILE A 308 -14.25 -2.29 -20.76
CA ILE A 308 -13.71 -0.96 -20.45
C ILE A 308 -14.79 0.12 -20.51
#